data_AF-A0A3D4NIM0-F1
#
_entry.id   AF-A0A3D4NIM0-F1
#
_cell.length_a   1.000
_cell.length_b   1.000
_cell.length_c   1.000
_cell.angle_alpha   90.00
_cell.angle_beta   90.00
_cell.angle_gamma   90.00
#
_symmetry.space_group_name_H-M   'P 1'
#
loop_
_entity.id
_entity.type
_entity.pdbx_description
1 polymer ?
#
loop_
_entity_poly.entity_id
_entity_poly.type
_entity_poly.pdbx_seq_one_letter_code
_entity_poly.pdbx_strand_id
1 'polypeptide(L)' 'QDYGAKQSIFVPLFGIQAATVTATSKFARLGKALVVPFTQQRLEDGSGYRLVIHAPLEGFPGETE' A
#
# COMPACT_ATOMS: atom_id res chain seq x y z
N GLN A 1 4.97 3.99 -7.64
CA GLN A 1 6.19 4.40 -8.36
C GLN A 1 7.28 3.38 -8.05
N ASP A 2 8.09 2.98 -9.04
CA ASP A 2 9.33 2.23 -8.80
C ASP A 2 10.44 3.23 -8.44
N TYR A 3 11.03 3.10 -7.25
CA TYR A 3 12.14 3.95 -6.77
C TYR A 3 13.52 3.32 -7.05
N GLY A 4 13.56 2.24 -7.81
CA GLY A 4 14.75 1.44 -8.06
C GLY A 4 15.12 0.52 -6.90
N ALA A 5 15.99 -0.45 -7.18
CA ALA A 5 16.40 -1.47 -6.22
C ALA A 5 17.05 -0.89 -4.94
N LYS A 6 17.71 0.27 -5.03
CA LYS A 6 18.36 0.90 -3.85
C LYS A 6 17.38 1.40 -2.79
N GLN A 7 16.12 1.64 -3.16
CA GLN A 7 15.08 2.19 -2.29
C GLN A 7 13.95 1.19 -2.02
N SER A 8 14.15 -0.06 -2.40
CA SER A 8 13.14 -1.12 -2.35
C SER A 8 13.69 -2.35 -1.66
N ILE A 9 12.87 -3.00 -0.84
CA ILE A 9 13.12 -4.36 -0.38
C ILE A 9 12.46 -5.34 -1.36
N PHE A 10 12.97 -6.57 -1.47
CA PHE A 10 12.34 -7.59 -2.29
C PHE A 10 11.50 -8.51 -1.40
N VAL A 11 10.18 -8.44 -1.54
CA VAL A 11 9.22 -9.31 -0.84
C VAL A 11 8.31 -10.01 -1.85
N PRO A 12 7.72 -11.17 -1.49
CA PRO A 12 6.85 -11.89 -2.42
C PRO A 12 5.57 -11.10 -2.71
N LEU A 13 5.32 -10.87 -4.00
CA LEU A 13 4.02 -10.41 -4.51
C LEU A 13 3.49 -11.49 -5.45
N PHE A 14 2.40 -12.13 -5.06
CA PHE A 14 1.87 -13.34 -5.74
C PHE A 14 2.94 -14.45 -5.92
N GLY A 15 3.85 -14.59 -4.95
CA GLY A 15 4.92 -15.58 -4.97
C GLY A 15 6.16 -15.18 -5.78
N ILE A 16 6.17 -14.02 -6.43
CA ILE A 16 7.33 -13.50 -7.17
C ILE A 16 8.00 -12.40 -6.36
N GLN A 17 9.33 -12.47 -6.20
CA GLN A 17 10.09 -11.43 -5.51
C GLN A 17 9.99 -10.11 -6.28
N ALA A 18 9.36 -9.11 -5.66
CA ALA A 18 9.11 -7.81 -6.27
C ALA A 18 9.74 -6.69 -5.44
N ALA A 19 10.33 -5.71 -6.14
CA ALA A 19 10.82 -4.48 -5.52
C ALA A 19 9.63 -3.73 -4.88
N THR A 20 9.68 -3.58 -3.57
CA THR A 20 8.62 -3.04 -2.74
C THR A 20 9.13 -1.86 -1.93
N VAL A 21 8.39 -0.75 -2.02
CA VAL A 21 8.69 0.49 -1.31
C VAL A 21 8.18 0.42 0.13
N THR A 22 8.98 0.88 1.09
CA THR A 22 8.62 0.81 2.53
C THR A 22 8.07 2.11 3.10
N ALA A 23 7.83 3.12 2.26
CA ALA A 23 7.40 4.45 2.69
C ALA A 23 6.12 4.42 3.54
N THR A 24 5.10 3.66 3.14
CA THR A 24 3.84 3.52 3.89
C THR A 24 4.08 3.01 5.30
N SER A 25 4.87 1.94 5.46
CA SER A 25 5.21 1.37 6.77
C SER A 25 6.00 2.36 7.64
N LYS A 26 6.96 3.07 7.03
CA LYS A 26 7.76 4.10 7.71
C LYS A 26 6.90 5.24 8.24
N PHE A 27 5.99 5.78 7.42
CA PHE A 27 5.09 6.86 7.84
C PHE A 27 4.08 6.39 8.88
N ALA A 28 3.53 5.18 8.74
CA ALA A 28 2.60 4.62 9.73
C ALA A 28 3.26 4.51 11.11
N ARG A 29 4.50 4.01 11.17
CA ARG A 29 5.27 3.90 12.41
C ARG A 29 5.62 5.27 13.00
N LEU A 30 6.14 6.19 12.19
CA LEU A 30 6.54 7.53 12.64
C LEU A 30 5.35 8.34 13.19
N GLY A 31 4.22 8.30 12.48
CA GLY A 31 3.03 9.06 12.81
C GLY A 31 2.05 8.37 13.76
N LYS A 32 2.31 7.11 14.15
CA LYS A 32 1.32 6.24 14.82
C LYS A 32 -0.03 6.24 14.08
N ALA A 33 0.04 6.21 12.76
CA ALA A 33 -1.11 6.46 11.89
C ALA A 33 -1.85 5.16 11.54
N LEU A 34 -3.17 5.26 11.45
CA LEU A 34 -3.99 4.22 10.84
C LEU A 34 -3.76 4.20 9.33
N VAL A 35 -3.54 3.02 8.76
CA VAL A 35 -3.45 2.83 7.31
C VAL A 35 -4.78 2.32 6.80
N VAL A 36 -5.44 3.12 5.97
CA VAL A 36 -6.77 2.84 5.41
C VAL A 36 -6.64 2.60 3.91
N PRO A 37 -6.74 1.35 3.44
CA PRO A 37 -6.71 1.05 2.01
C PRO A 37 -7.97 1.57 1.32
N PHE A 38 -7.83 1.90 0.04
CA PHE A 38 -8.96 2.12 -0.84
C PHE A 38 -8.71 1.49 -2.20
N THR A 39 -9.79 1.14 -2.88
CA THR A 39 -9.77 0.75 -4.29
C THR A 39 -10.55 1.76 -5.12
N GLN A 40 -10.12 1.93 -6.37
CA GLN A 40 -10.81 2.79 -7.34
C GLN A 40 -11.16 2.00 -8.59
N GLN A 41 -12.37 2.22 -9.10
CA GLN A 41 -12.81 1.68 -10.37
C GLN A 41 -13.44 2.80 -11.20
N ARG A 42 -13.01 2.93 -12.46
CA ARG A 42 -13.67 3.84 -13.41
C ARG A 42 -15.06 3.29 -13.75
N LEU A 43 -16.07 4.14 -13.76
CA LEU A 43 -17.42 3.77 -14.15
C LEU A 43 -17.51 3.55 -15.66
N GLU A 44 -18.25 2.53 -16.07
CA GLU A 44 -18.34 2.08 -17.48
C GLU A 44 -18.90 3.16 -18.40
N ASP A 45 -19.83 3.97 -17.89
CA ASP A 45 -20.47 5.09 -18.60
C ASP A 45 -19.59 6.36 -18.66
N GLY A 46 -18.39 6.31 -18.08
CA GLY A 46 -17.47 7.46 -18.05
C GLY A 46 -17.89 8.58 -17.10
N SER A 47 -18.93 8.41 -16.28
CA SER A 47 -19.44 9.44 -15.36
C SER A 47 -18.50 9.74 -14.18
N GLY A 48 -17.49 8.89 -13.96
CA GLY A 48 -16.49 9.12 -12.91
C GLY A 48 -15.87 7.82 -12.40
N TYR A 49 -15.63 7.77 -11.08
CA TYR A 49 -15.00 6.65 -10.40
C TYR A 49 -15.84 6.23 -9.19
N ARG A 50 -15.93 4.91 -8.95
CA ARG A 50 -16.34 4.34 -7.68
C ARG A 50 -15.11 4.18 -6.80
N LEU A 51 -15.15 4.77 -5.61
CA LEU A 51 -14.16 4.55 -4.56
C LEU A 51 -14.76 3.62 -3.50
N VAL A 52 -14.00 2.62 -3.07
CA VAL A 52 -14.33 1.80 -1.91
C VAL A 52 -13.25 2.02 -0.87
N ILE A 53 -13.65 2.59 0.27
CA ILE A 53 -12.78 2.75 1.44
C ILE A 53 -12.93 1.50 2.30
N HIS A 54 -11.82 0.85 2.61
CA HIS A 54 -11.81 -0.36 3.42
C HIS A 54 -11.62 -0.03 4.90
N ALA A 55 -11.81 -1.02 5.77
CA ALA A 55 -11.42 -0.89 7.16
C ALA A 55 -9.90 -0.66 7.28
N PRO A 56 -9.42 0.03 8.34
CA PRO A 56 -7.99 0.14 8.61
C PRO A 56 -7.32 -1.23 8.70
N LEU A 57 -6.07 -1.33 8.27
CA LEU A 57 -5.28 -2.54 8.46
C LEU A 57 -4.99 -2.75 9.95
N GLU A 58 -5.43 -3.89 10.49
CA GLU A 58 -5.14 -4.27 11.86
C GLU A 58 -3.67 -4.71 12.00
N GLY A 59 -3.01 -4.27 13.08
CA GLY A 59 -1.62 -4.65 13.38
C GLY A 59 -0.56 -4.09 12.42
N PHE A 60 -0.92 -3.26 11.44
CA PHE A 60 0.04 -2.62 10.52
C PHE A 60 0.81 -1.47 11.22
N PRO A 61 2.13 -1.29 10.97
CA PRO A 61 3.01 -1.97 10.01
C PRO A 61 3.68 -3.26 10.53
N GLY A 62 3.24 -3.81 11.66
CA GLY A 62 3.89 -4.94 12.32
C GLY A 62 5.18 -4.57 13.05
N GLU A 63 5.78 -5.58 13.71
CA GLU A 63 6.97 -5.39 14.56
C GLU A 63 8.31 -5.45 13.79
N THR A 64 8.37 -6.14 12.66
CA THR A 64 9.59 -6.32 11.86
C THR A 64 9.56 -5.51 10.58
N GLU A 65 10.71 -4.95 10.18
CA GLU A 65 10.99 -4.51 8.79
C GLU A 65 11.92 -5.54 8.13
#